data_AF-A0A7W0WDE7-F1
#
_entry.id   AF-A0A7W0WDE7-F1
#
_cell.length_a   1.000
_cell.length_b   1.000
_cell.length_c   1.000
_cell.angle_alpha   90.00
_cell.angle_beta   90.00
_cell.angle_gamma   90.00
#
_symmetry.space_group_name_H-M   'P 1'
#
loop_
_entity.id
_entity.type
_entity.pdbx_description
1 polymer ?
#
loop_
_entity_poly.entity_id
_entity_poly.type
_entity_poly.pdbx_seq_one_letter_code
_entity_poly.pdbx_strand_id
1 'polypeptide(L)'
;MANSIGGQAVLEGVMMRSPSKWAVAVRKPDGEIAEVVREITSPMARNRIFRLPVIRGVIALGESLAIGFRALAISANYAAQDPEAEAGEVQTEISRGQIIFSFAIAIGFALMLFKVTPALITNWLPIDTTGVFVVIEGVIRVCIFLLYLLLISLLPDLRRVFQYHAAEHKAINAYEAGEDLTPERVQKFSLIHPRCGTAFLLWVMVIGIFV
;
A
#
# COMPACT_ATOMS: atom_id res chain seq x y z
N MET A 1 -6.18 23.55 -11.72
CA MET A 1 -5.20 22.45 -11.58
C MET A 1 -5.77 21.46 -10.58
N ALA A 2 -5.88 20.19 -10.93
CA ALA A 2 -6.31 19.17 -9.98
C ALA A 2 -5.35 19.18 -8.78
N ASN A 3 -5.91 19.17 -7.56
CA ASN A 3 -5.07 19.07 -6.36
C ASN A 3 -4.38 17.71 -6.35
N SER A 4 -3.14 17.64 -5.85
CA SER A 4 -2.46 16.35 -5.71
C SER A 4 -3.25 15.43 -4.77
N ILE A 5 -3.87 14.39 -5.32
CA ILE A 5 -4.51 13.32 -4.57
C ILE A 5 -3.61 12.09 -4.56
N GLY A 6 -3.60 11.36 -3.45
CA GLY A 6 -3.05 10.01 -3.35
C GLY A 6 -4.12 9.06 -2.85
N GLY A 7 -3.83 7.76 -2.88
CA GLY A 7 -4.75 6.76 -2.39
C GLY A 7 -4.05 5.53 -1.83
N GLN A 8 -4.87 4.62 -1.31
CA GLN A 8 -4.46 3.31 -0.83
C GLN A 8 -5.65 2.36 -0.98
N ALA A 9 -5.40 1.15 -1.49
CA ALA A 9 -6.38 0.07 -1.38
C ALA A 9 -6.56 -0.37 0.08
N VAL A 10 -7.80 -0.66 0.46
CA VAL A 10 -8.15 -1.23 1.76
C VAL A 10 -9.03 -2.45 1.56
N LEU A 11 -9.43 -3.14 2.64
CA LEU A 11 -10.33 -4.29 2.52
C LEU A 11 -11.67 -3.82 1.97
N GLU A 12 -12.12 -4.44 0.89
CA GLU A 12 -13.39 -4.09 0.22
C GLU A 12 -13.54 -2.61 -0.18
N GLY A 13 -12.44 -1.89 -0.41
CA GLY A 13 -12.55 -0.45 -0.63
C GLY A 13 -11.28 0.29 -1.01
N VAL A 14 -11.40 1.61 -1.11
CA VAL A 14 -10.31 2.54 -1.39
C VAL A 14 -10.31 3.69 -0.41
N MET A 15 -9.11 4.11 -0.02
CA MET A 15 -8.86 5.36 0.69
C MET A 15 -8.30 6.38 -0.29
N MET A 16 -8.85 7.59 -0.27
CA MET A 16 -8.38 8.75 -1.04
C MET A 16 -7.93 9.84 -0.08
N ARG A 17 -6.83 10.51 -0.41
CA ARG A 17 -6.22 11.55 0.42
C ARG A 17 -5.95 12.80 -0.41
N SER A 18 -6.46 13.92 0.07
CA SER A 18 -6.11 15.26 -0.36
C SER A 18 -5.16 15.92 0.67
N PRO A 19 -4.69 17.16 0.43
CA PRO A 19 -3.87 17.88 1.41
C PRO A 19 -4.57 18.16 2.74
N SER A 20 -5.90 18.27 2.76
CA SER A 20 -6.68 18.71 3.94
C SER A 20 -7.68 17.68 4.44
N LYS A 21 -8.02 16.66 3.65
CA LYS A 21 -8.98 15.61 4.01
C LYS A 21 -8.52 14.25 3.51
N TRP A 22 -9.02 13.20 4.14
CA TRP A 22 -9.00 11.86 3.58
C TRP A 22 -10.38 11.23 3.72
N ALA A 23 -10.69 10.33 2.80
CA ALA A 23 -11.97 9.64 2.74
C ALA A 23 -11.71 8.15 2.49
N VAL A 24 -12.54 7.29 3.07
CA VAL A 24 -12.55 5.85 2.77
C VAL A 24 -13.94 5.48 2.29
N ALA A 25 -14.00 4.78 1.17
CA ALA A 25 -15.21 4.15 0.66
C ALA A 25 -15.03 2.62 0.73
N VAL A 26 -15.93 1.94 1.44
CA VAL A 26 -15.87 0.49 1.70
C VAL A 26 -17.20 -0.14 1.33
N ARG A 27 -17.15 -1.24 0.59
CA ARG A 27 -18.33 -2.07 0.30
C ARG A 27 -18.64 -2.94 1.51
N LYS A 28 -19.82 -2.77 2.07
CA LYS A 28 -20.37 -3.61 3.14
C LYS A 28 -20.82 -4.98 2.58
N PRO A 29 -21.01 -6.00 3.43
CA PRO A 29 -21.52 -7.31 2.99
C PRO A 29 -22.91 -7.27 2.32
N ASP A 30 -23.75 -6.31 2.69
CA ASP A 30 -25.06 -6.04 2.06
C ASP A 30 -24.96 -5.40 0.66
N GLY A 31 -23.75 -5.04 0.22
CA GLY A 31 -23.45 -4.44 -1.07
C GLY A 31 -23.47 -2.91 -1.09
N GLU A 32 -23.95 -2.25 -0.04
CA GLU A 32 -23.92 -0.79 0.07
C GLU A 32 -22.50 -0.27 0.29
N ILE A 33 -22.25 0.99 -0.06
CA ILE A 33 -20.96 1.64 0.15
C ILE A 33 -21.02 2.54 1.38
N ALA A 34 -20.25 2.19 2.40
CA ALA A 34 -20.00 3.07 3.54
C ALA A 34 -18.92 4.09 3.18
N GLU A 35 -19.16 5.36 3.50
CA GLU A 35 -18.21 6.44 3.30
C GLU A 35 -17.83 7.08 4.64
N VAL A 36 -16.53 7.25 4.89
CA VAL A 36 -16.02 7.96 6.06
C VAL A 36 -15.07 9.07 5.61
N VAL A 37 -15.43 10.31 5.89
CA VAL A 37 -14.59 11.50 5.62
C VAL A 37 -14.02 12.06 6.92
N ARG A 38 -12.74 12.44 6.89
CA ARG A 38 -12.01 13.00 8.03
C ARG A 38 -11.08 14.13 7.57
N GLU A 39 -10.88 15.09 8.45
CA GLU A 39 -9.92 16.18 8.21
C GLU A 39 -8.49 15.75 8.55
N ILE A 40 -7.51 16.38 7.88
CA ILE A 40 -6.09 16.21 8.15
C ILE A 40 -5.59 17.44 8.89
N THR A 41 -5.27 17.27 10.17
CA THR A 41 -4.63 18.29 10.99
C THR A 41 -3.13 18.02 11.04
N SER A 42 -2.36 18.66 10.16
CA SER A 42 -0.92 18.39 10.09
C SER A 42 -0.12 19.13 11.16
N PRO A 43 0.74 18.46 11.93
CA PRO A 43 1.70 19.11 12.82
C PRO A 43 2.61 20.11 12.09
N MET A 44 2.87 19.89 10.79
CA MET A 44 3.67 20.79 9.96
C MET A 44 3.03 22.18 9.77
N ALA A 45 1.71 22.28 9.95
CA ALA A 45 1.02 23.57 9.94
C ALA A 45 1.39 24.41 11.17
N ARG A 46 1.71 23.76 12.29
CA ARG A 46 1.92 24.38 13.62
C ARG A 46 3.36 24.86 13.86
N ASN A 47 4.36 24.21 13.27
CA ASN A 47 5.77 24.59 13.48
C ASN A 47 6.58 24.61 12.18
N ARG A 48 7.30 25.71 11.94
CA ARG A 48 8.14 25.92 10.74
C ARG A 48 9.34 24.97 10.68
N ILE A 49 9.84 24.50 11.83
CA ILE A 49 10.94 23.52 11.91
C ILE A 49 10.55 22.20 11.25
N PHE A 50 9.29 21.79 11.36
CA PHE A 50 8.78 20.55 10.76
C PHE A 50 8.67 20.61 9.23
N ARG A 51 8.98 21.76 8.61
CA ARG A 51 8.99 21.95 7.16
C ARG A 51 10.38 21.77 6.55
N LEU A 52 11.43 21.57 7.35
CA LEU A 52 12.78 21.32 6.87
C LEU A 52 12.83 20.02 6.04
N PRO A 53 13.62 19.97 4.94
CA PRO A 53 13.83 18.74 4.17
C PRO A 53 14.44 17.69 5.11
N VAL A 54 14.09 16.41 4.96
CA VAL A 54 14.25 15.33 5.97
C VAL A 54 13.15 15.31 7.04
N ILE A 55 13.07 16.30 7.94
CA ILE A 55 12.08 16.28 9.04
C ILE A 55 10.65 16.22 8.49
N ARG A 56 10.38 17.03 7.47
CA ARG A 56 9.13 17.00 6.69
C ARG A 56 8.82 15.61 6.16
N GLY A 57 9.83 14.90 5.63
CA GLY A 57 9.65 13.57 5.05
C GLY A 57 9.25 12.55 6.11
N VAL A 58 9.92 12.55 7.26
CA VAL A 58 9.62 11.66 8.38
C VAL A 58 8.20 11.92 8.91
N ILE A 59 7.83 13.19 9.11
CA ILE A 59 6.48 13.54 9.59
C ILE A 59 5.43 13.15 8.56
N ALA A 60 5.64 13.46 7.29
CA ALA A 60 4.70 13.10 6.23
C ALA A 60 4.53 11.57 6.10
N LEU A 61 5.61 10.79 6.26
CA LEU A 61 5.55 9.33 6.27
C LEU A 61 4.75 8.84 7.47
N GLY A 62 5.04 9.36 8.68
CA GLY A 62 4.31 9.01 9.90
C GLY A 62 2.81 9.32 9.81
N GLU A 63 2.44 10.49 9.29
CA GLU A 63 1.05 10.87 9.04
C GLU A 63 0.38 9.94 8.02
N SER A 64 1.07 9.64 6.91
CA SER A 64 0.55 8.75 5.87
C SER A 64 0.30 7.35 6.41
N LEU A 65 1.25 6.82 7.19
CA LEU A 65 1.15 5.51 7.82
C LEU A 65 0.01 5.46 8.85
N ALA A 66 -0.12 6.48 9.70
CA ALA A 66 -1.19 6.57 10.68
C ALA A 66 -2.58 6.65 10.01
N ILE A 67 -2.72 7.43 8.94
CA ILE A 67 -3.97 7.49 8.16
C ILE A 67 -4.25 6.14 7.49
N GLY A 68 -3.24 5.52 6.87
CA GLY A 68 -3.37 4.20 6.22
C GLY A 68 -3.84 3.13 7.20
N PHE A 69 -3.28 3.07 8.41
CA PHE A 69 -3.74 2.13 9.45
C PHE A 69 -5.17 2.40 9.91
N ARG A 70 -5.54 3.67 10.11
CA ARG A 70 -6.92 4.03 10.45
C ARG A 70 -7.89 3.62 9.35
N ALA A 71 -7.52 3.82 8.09
CA ALA A 71 -8.34 3.40 6.95
C ALA A 71 -8.50 1.88 6.88
N LEU A 72 -7.42 1.12 7.09
CA LEU A 72 -7.46 -0.34 7.16
C LEU A 72 -8.36 -0.82 8.30
N ALA A 73 -8.25 -0.25 9.50
CA ALA A 73 -9.09 -0.60 10.64
C ALA A 73 -10.58 -0.31 10.37
N ILE A 74 -10.90 0.86 9.80
CA ILE A 74 -12.27 1.21 9.40
C ILE A 74 -12.80 0.20 8.38
N SER A 75 -11.99 -0.15 7.37
CA SER A 75 -12.38 -1.10 6.33
C SER A 75 -12.62 -2.50 6.86
N ALA A 76 -11.77 -2.97 7.79
CA ALA A 76 -11.93 -4.27 8.44
C ALA A 76 -13.22 -4.31 9.25
N ASN A 77 -13.52 -3.24 10.01
CA ASN A 77 -14.74 -3.16 10.79
C ASN A 77 -16.01 -3.23 9.91
N TYR A 78 -16.06 -2.48 8.80
CA TYR A 78 -17.20 -2.56 7.87
C TYR A 78 -17.29 -3.89 7.14
N ALA A 79 -16.15 -4.49 6.76
CA ALA A 79 -16.13 -5.79 6.09
C ALA A 79 -16.55 -6.94 7.03
N ALA A 80 -16.35 -6.78 8.34
CA ALA A 80 -16.70 -7.77 9.36
C ALA A 80 -18.11 -7.56 9.96
N GLN A 81 -18.83 -6.51 9.57
CA GLN A 81 -20.22 -6.30 10.02
C GLN A 81 -21.12 -7.38 9.45
N ASP A 82 -21.60 -8.28 10.30
CA ASP A 82 -22.64 -9.25 9.95
C ASP A 82 -24.00 -8.53 9.91
N PRO A 83 -24.72 -8.53 8.78
CA PRO A 83 -26.03 -7.88 8.68
C PRO A 83 -27.11 -8.48 9.59
N GLU A 84 -26.91 -9.69 10.14
CA GLU A 84 -27.84 -10.34 11.08
C GLU A 84 -27.42 -10.22 12.56
N ALA A 85 -26.24 -9.68 12.86
CA ALA A 85 -25.79 -9.44 14.23
C ALA A 85 -26.35 -8.12 14.77
N GLU A 86 -27.02 -8.16 15.93
CA GLU A 86 -27.23 -6.94 16.74
C GLU A 86 -25.89 -6.22 16.91
N ALA A 87 -25.90 -4.88 16.87
CA ALA A 87 -24.73 -4.01 16.95
C ALA A 87 -23.86 -4.29 18.19
N GLY A 88 -23.07 -5.33 18.14
CA GLY A 88 -22.04 -5.71 19.07
C GLY A 88 -20.72 -5.59 18.33
N GLU A 89 -19.95 -4.57 18.68
CA GLU A 89 -18.62 -4.38 18.14
C GLU A 89 -17.80 -5.65 18.37
N VAL A 90 -17.51 -6.42 17.32
CA VAL A 90 -16.48 -7.46 17.39
C VAL A 90 -15.13 -6.75 17.37
N GLN A 91 -14.81 -6.08 18.49
CA GLN A 91 -13.46 -5.63 18.77
C GLN A 91 -12.65 -6.87 19.12
N THR A 92 -12.03 -7.49 18.12
CA THR A 92 -10.85 -8.30 18.40
C THR A 92 -9.78 -7.34 18.89
N GLU A 93 -9.65 -7.19 20.22
CA GLU A 93 -8.58 -6.38 20.81
C GLU A 93 -7.24 -7.07 20.53
N ILE A 94 -6.62 -6.71 19.42
CA ILE A 94 -5.25 -7.13 19.12
C ILE A 94 -4.33 -6.40 20.10
N SER A 95 -3.69 -7.15 21.00
CA SER A 95 -2.76 -6.58 21.97
C SER A 95 -1.57 -5.92 21.25
N ARG A 96 -1.05 -4.82 21.80
CA ARG A 96 0.19 -4.19 21.30
C ARG A 96 1.34 -5.20 21.15
N GLY A 97 1.41 -6.19 22.05
CA GLY A 97 2.41 -7.26 21.97
C GLY A 97 2.23 -8.16 20.75
N GLN A 98 0.99 -8.51 20.40
CA GLN A 98 0.68 -9.31 19.21
C GLN A 98 0.98 -8.54 17.92
N ILE A 99 0.69 -7.23 17.90
CA ILE A 99 1.05 -6.36 16.78
C ILE A 99 2.57 -6.36 16.59
N ILE A 100 3.34 -6.05 17.64
CA ILE A 100 4.81 -6.03 17.57
C ILE A 100 5.37 -7.38 17.12
N PHE A 101 4.86 -8.48 17.66
CA PHE A 101 5.28 -9.82 17.30
C PHE A 101 5.00 -10.14 15.82
N SER A 102 3.79 -9.82 15.35
CA SER A 102 3.40 -10.02 13.94
C SER A 102 4.28 -9.19 13.00
N PHE A 103 4.59 -7.95 13.38
CA PHE A 103 5.54 -7.10 12.64
C PHE A 103 6.94 -7.70 12.61
N ALA A 104 7.44 -8.21 13.74
CA ALA A 104 8.76 -8.85 13.79
C ALA A 104 8.82 -10.07 12.87
N ILE A 105 7.78 -10.91 12.85
CA ILE A 105 7.67 -12.04 11.93
C ILE A 105 7.62 -11.56 10.48
N ALA A 106 6.78 -10.57 10.16
CA ALA A 106 6.64 -10.07 8.79
C ALA A 106 7.95 -9.47 8.25
N ILE A 107 8.65 -8.69 9.07
CA ILE A 107 9.97 -8.13 8.73
C ILE A 107 11.00 -9.25 8.58
N GLY A 108 11.03 -10.19 9.52
CA GLY A 108 11.93 -11.35 9.44
C GLY A 108 11.72 -12.17 8.18
N PHE A 109 10.47 -12.47 7.84
CA PHE A 109 10.09 -13.16 6.61
C PHE A 109 10.52 -12.38 5.36
N ALA A 110 10.26 -11.07 5.32
CA ALA A 110 10.65 -10.23 4.19
C ALA A 110 12.18 -10.18 4.02
N LEU A 111 12.95 -10.06 5.11
CA LEU A 111 14.42 -10.10 5.06
C LEU A 111 14.93 -11.46 4.59
N MET A 112 14.35 -12.55 5.09
CA MET A 112 14.72 -13.88 4.64
C MET A 112 14.45 -14.05 3.15
N LEU A 113 13.24 -13.74 2.70
CA LEU A 113 12.79 -13.98 1.33
C LEU A 113 13.49 -13.06 0.31
N PHE A 114 13.64 -11.77 0.60
CA PHE A 114 14.11 -10.78 -0.39
C PHE A 114 15.57 -10.36 -0.22
N LYS A 115 16.24 -10.72 0.89
CA LYS A 115 17.65 -10.38 1.09
C LYS A 115 18.55 -11.59 1.29
N VAL A 116 18.11 -12.59 2.06
CA VAL A 116 18.93 -13.77 2.36
C VAL A 116 18.80 -14.81 1.25
N THR A 117 17.59 -15.18 0.84
CA THR A 117 17.34 -16.19 -0.19
C THR A 117 18.03 -15.87 -1.52
N PRO A 118 17.96 -14.65 -2.11
CA PRO A 118 18.65 -14.36 -3.36
C PRO A 118 20.18 -14.50 -3.24
N ALA A 119 20.76 -14.06 -2.12
CA ALA A 119 22.18 -14.17 -1.85
C ALA A 119 22.62 -15.64 -1.68
N LEU A 120 21.83 -16.46 -0.98
CA LEU A 120 22.12 -17.89 -0.83
C LEU A 120 22.07 -18.64 -2.16
N ILE A 121 21.04 -18.38 -2.98
CA ILE A 121 20.92 -18.99 -4.32
C ILE A 121 22.13 -18.58 -5.17
N THR A 122 22.52 -17.31 -5.14
CA THR A 122 23.66 -16.81 -5.92
C THR A 122 24.98 -17.42 -5.45
N ASN A 123 25.17 -17.61 -4.13
CA ASN A 123 26.36 -18.25 -3.57
C ASN A 123 26.55 -19.72 -3.98
N TRP A 124 25.48 -20.41 -4.39
CA TRP A 124 25.59 -21.78 -4.92
C TRP A 124 26.02 -21.82 -6.39
N LEU A 125 26.03 -20.67 -7.07
CA LEU A 125 26.53 -20.57 -8.43
C LEU A 125 28.06 -20.33 -8.38
N PRO A 126 28.84 -20.97 -9.27
CA PRO A 126 30.28 -20.77 -9.35
C PRO A 126 30.60 -19.41 -10.02
N ILE A 127 30.38 -18.31 -9.30
CA ILE A 127 30.61 -16.94 -9.78
C ILE A 127 31.80 -16.34 -9.04
N ASP A 128 32.92 -16.17 -9.75
CA ASP A 128 34.17 -15.68 -9.13
C ASP A 128 34.31 -14.15 -9.15
N THR A 129 33.46 -13.44 -9.89
CA THR A 129 33.55 -11.98 -10.04
C THR A 129 32.44 -11.25 -9.30
N THR A 130 32.83 -10.30 -8.45
CA THR A 130 31.89 -9.54 -7.59
C THR A 130 30.83 -8.80 -8.41
N GLY A 131 31.18 -8.20 -9.55
CA GLY A 131 30.23 -7.49 -10.38
C GLY A 131 29.13 -8.39 -10.95
N VAL A 132 29.51 -9.56 -11.46
CA VAL A 132 28.56 -10.56 -11.98
C VAL A 132 27.70 -11.13 -10.86
N PHE A 133 28.27 -11.32 -9.67
CA PHE A 133 27.53 -11.76 -8.49
C PHE A 133 26.41 -10.78 -8.13
N VAL A 134 26.71 -9.48 -8.03
CA VAL A 134 25.71 -8.46 -7.67
C VAL A 134 24.59 -8.37 -8.72
N VAL A 135 24.95 -8.43 -10.00
CA VAL A 135 23.94 -8.40 -11.08
C VAL A 135 23.03 -9.62 -11.01
N ILE A 136 23.58 -10.82 -10.87
CA ILE A 136 22.81 -12.06 -10.80
C ILE A 136 21.94 -12.09 -9.54
N GLU A 137 22.48 -11.71 -8.39
CA GLU A 137 21.72 -11.62 -7.13
C GLU A 137 20.56 -10.64 -7.24
N GLY A 138 20.79 -9.47 -7.84
CA GLY A 138 19.77 -8.47 -8.13
C GLY A 138 18.66 -9.00 -9.04
N VAL A 139 19.02 -9.68 -10.13
CA VAL A 139 18.06 -10.31 -11.05
C VAL A 139 17.23 -11.38 -10.33
N ILE A 140 17.88 -12.28 -9.58
CA ILE A 140 17.19 -13.31 -8.77
C ILE A 140 16.23 -12.66 -7.78
N ARG A 141 16.64 -11.58 -7.11
CA ARG A 141 15.79 -10.83 -6.17
C ARG A 141 14.55 -10.26 -6.84
N VAL A 142 14.69 -9.63 -8.01
CA VAL A 142 13.55 -9.12 -8.80
C VAL A 142 12.64 -10.25 -9.24
N CYS A 143 13.19 -11.37 -9.72
CA CYS A 143 12.39 -12.55 -10.08
C CYS A 143 11.60 -13.11 -8.89
N ILE A 144 12.24 -13.25 -7.72
CA ILE A 144 11.57 -13.69 -6.48
C ILE A 144 10.45 -12.73 -6.09
N PHE A 145 10.67 -11.42 -6.20
CA PHE A 145 9.64 -10.43 -5.90
C PHE A 145 8.43 -10.51 -6.85
N LEU A 146 8.67 -10.64 -8.16
CA LEU A 146 7.60 -10.81 -9.14
C LEU A 146 6.84 -12.13 -8.93
N LEU A 147 7.57 -13.22 -8.64
CA LEU A 147 6.96 -14.51 -8.31
C LEU A 147 6.13 -14.43 -7.02
N TYR A 148 6.64 -13.76 -5.99
CA TYR A 148 5.89 -13.53 -4.75
C TYR A 148 4.58 -12.79 -5.02
N LEU A 149 4.62 -11.67 -5.76
CA LEU A 149 3.41 -10.93 -6.14
C LEU A 149 2.41 -11.79 -6.92
N LEU A 150 2.91 -12.60 -7.86
CA LEU A 150 2.08 -13.53 -8.61
C LEU A 150 1.39 -14.54 -7.68
N LEU A 151 2.14 -15.19 -6.79
CA LEU A 151 1.60 -16.21 -5.89
C LEU A 151 0.55 -15.63 -4.94
N ILE A 152 0.82 -14.47 -4.32
CA ILE A 152 -0.15 -13.86 -3.41
C ILE A 152 -1.39 -13.34 -4.16
N SER A 153 -1.28 -12.98 -5.44
CA SER A 153 -2.43 -12.57 -6.27
C SER A 153 -3.41 -13.71 -6.55
N LEU A 154 -3.02 -14.96 -6.31
CA LEU A 154 -3.88 -16.13 -6.44
C LEU A 154 -4.80 -16.30 -5.22
N LEU A 155 -4.46 -15.68 -4.08
CA LEU A 155 -5.29 -15.70 -2.88
C LEU A 155 -6.50 -14.78 -3.10
N PRO A 156 -7.76 -15.27 -2.95
CA PRO A 156 -8.96 -14.51 -3.28
C PRO A 156 -9.04 -13.13 -2.62
N ASP A 157 -8.70 -13.04 -1.34
CA ASP A 157 -8.77 -11.79 -0.57
C ASP A 157 -7.74 -10.76 -1.08
N LEU A 158 -6.51 -11.20 -1.35
CA LEU A 158 -5.46 -10.32 -1.88
C LEU A 158 -5.70 -9.94 -3.34
N ARG A 159 -6.24 -10.87 -4.14
CA ARG A 159 -6.70 -10.58 -5.50
C ARG A 159 -7.71 -9.44 -5.49
N ARG A 160 -8.63 -9.45 -4.53
CA ARG A 160 -9.63 -8.40 -4.37
C ARG A 160 -9.01 -7.08 -3.93
N VAL A 161 -8.05 -7.08 -3.01
CA VAL A 161 -7.30 -5.86 -2.67
C VAL A 161 -6.57 -5.29 -3.89
N PHE A 162 -5.99 -6.13 -4.76
CA PHE A 162 -5.39 -5.68 -6.02
C PHE A 162 -6.42 -5.09 -7.00
N GLN A 163 -7.65 -5.60 -7.04
CA GLN A 163 -8.73 -4.99 -7.82
C GLN A 163 -9.10 -3.60 -7.30
N TYR A 164 -9.17 -3.41 -5.98
CA TYR A 164 -9.41 -2.09 -5.39
C TYR A 164 -8.22 -1.14 -5.61
N HIS A 165 -6.99 -1.64 -5.59
CA HIS A 165 -5.80 -0.85 -5.95
C HIS A 165 -5.83 -0.39 -7.41
N ALA A 166 -6.22 -1.29 -8.31
CA ALA A 166 -6.48 -0.95 -9.70
C ALA A 166 -7.56 0.14 -9.84
N ALA A 167 -8.66 0.03 -9.08
CA ALA A 167 -9.72 1.03 -9.07
C ALA A 167 -9.25 2.39 -8.52
N GLU A 168 -8.41 2.39 -7.47
CA GLU A 168 -7.79 3.58 -6.90
C GLU A 168 -6.97 4.34 -7.95
N HIS A 169 -6.07 3.64 -8.67
CA HIS A 169 -5.28 4.27 -9.72
C HIS A 169 -6.13 4.84 -10.85
N LYS A 170 -7.16 4.10 -11.28
CA LYS A 170 -8.07 4.57 -12.31
C LYS A 170 -8.82 5.83 -11.88
N ALA A 171 -9.30 5.86 -10.64
CA ALA A 171 -10.02 7.01 -10.09
C ALA A 171 -9.10 8.25 -9.97
N ILE A 172 -7.86 8.07 -9.51
CA ILE A 172 -6.88 9.16 -9.46
C ILE A 172 -6.55 9.66 -10.87
N ASN A 173 -6.26 8.76 -11.81
CA ASN A 173 -5.97 9.13 -13.20
C ASN A 173 -7.13 9.90 -13.85
N ALA A 174 -8.38 9.48 -13.62
CA ALA A 174 -9.57 10.18 -14.10
C ALA A 174 -9.71 11.57 -13.48
N TYR A 175 -9.51 11.67 -12.16
CA TYR A 175 -9.55 12.94 -11.44
C TYR A 175 -8.49 13.93 -11.96
N GLU A 176 -7.27 13.46 -12.19
CA GLU A 176 -6.17 14.29 -12.70
C GLU A 176 -6.37 14.74 -14.14
N ALA A 177 -7.07 13.94 -14.94
CA ALA A 177 -7.50 14.32 -16.28
C ALA A 177 -8.70 15.29 -16.29
N GLY A 178 -9.31 15.57 -15.14
CA GLY A 178 -10.48 16.44 -15.02
C GLY A 178 -11.76 15.81 -15.55
N GLU A 179 -11.83 14.48 -15.61
CA GLU A 179 -13.02 13.73 -16.03
C GLU A 179 -14.01 13.52 -14.89
N ASP A 180 -15.28 13.29 -15.25
CA ASP A 180 -16.31 12.94 -14.28
C ASP A 180 -16.02 11.57 -13.64
N LEU A 181 -16.14 11.50 -12.31
CA LEU A 181 -15.87 10.30 -11.53
C LEU A 181 -17.07 9.32 -11.53
N THR A 182 -17.53 8.93 -12.72
CA THR A 182 -18.50 7.84 -12.88
C THR A 182 -17.78 6.52 -13.19
N PRO A 183 -18.33 5.36 -12.78
CA PRO A 183 -17.70 4.06 -13.06
C PRO A 183 -17.37 3.85 -14.55
N GLU A 184 -18.25 4.27 -15.46
CA GLU A 184 -18.11 4.07 -16.90
C GLU A 184 -16.94 4.86 -17.49
N ARG A 185 -16.67 6.06 -16.96
CA ARG A 185 -15.52 6.88 -17.39
C ARG A 185 -14.24 6.40 -16.73
N VAL A 186 -14.25 6.22 -15.41
CA VAL A 186 -13.10 5.81 -14.61
C VAL A 186 -12.50 4.50 -15.11
N GLN A 187 -13.34 3.52 -15.49
CA GLN A 187 -12.86 2.22 -15.97
C GLN A 187 -11.97 2.29 -17.23
N LYS A 188 -12.04 3.37 -18.01
CA LYS A 188 -11.22 3.58 -19.22
C LYS A 188 -9.80 4.04 -18.93
N PHE A 189 -9.54 4.52 -17.71
CA PHE A 189 -8.23 5.02 -17.33
C PHE A 189 -7.22 3.91 -17.04
N SER A 190 -5.94 4.27 -17.09
CA SER A 190 -4.83 3.34 -16.87
C SER A 190 -4.83 2.79 -15.44
N LEU A 191 -4.39 1.54 -15.33
CA LEU A 191 -4.06 0.88 -14.07
C LEU A 191 -2.70 1.33 -13.50
N ILE A 192 -1.91 2.06 -14.28
CA ILE A 192 -0.56 2.50 -13.92
C ILE A 192 -0.63 3.95 -13.47
N HIS A 193 0.01 4.25 -12.35
CA HIS A 193 0.15 5.61 -11.84
C HIS A 193 1.58 5.83 -11.32
N PRO A 194 2.26 6.94 -11.70
CA PRO A 194 3.69 7.15 -11.43
C PRO A 194 4.02 7.29 -9.94
N ARG A 195 3.04 7.61 -9.10
CA ARG A 195 3.23 7.75 -7.64
C ARG A 195 2.85 6.48 -6.86
N CYS A 196 2.64 5.36 -7.55
CA CYS A 196 2.33 4.10 -6.89
C CYS A 196 3.55 3.54 -6.16
N GLY A 197 3.35 3.08 -4.91
CA GLY A 197 4.40 2.45 -4.11
C GLY A 197 4.96 1.17 -4.72
N THR A 198 4.16 0.36 -5.42
CA THR A 198 4.63 -0.88 -6.07
C THR A 198 5.57 -0.56 -7.25
N ALA A 199 5.24 0.47 -8.04
CA ALA A 199 6.11 0.98 -9.09
C ALA A 199 7.41 1.54 -8.51
N PHE A 200 7.32 2.32 -7.43
CA PHE A 200 8.50 2.85 -6.73
C PHE A 200 9.43 1.74 -6.22
N LEU A 201 8.89 0.71 -5.56
CA LEU A 201 9.68 -0.42 -5.07
C LEU A 201 10.39 -1.15 -6.21
N LEU A 202 9.70 -1.41 -7.32
CA LEU A 202 10.31 -2.02 -8.50
C LEU A 202 11.46 -1.16 -9.06
N TRP A 203 11.27 0.16 -9.16
CA TRP A 203 12.34 1.07 -9.59
C TRP A 203 13.55 1.02 -8.68
N VAL A 204 13.35 1.08 -7.36
CA VAL A 204 14.44 1.02 -6.38
C VAL A 204 15.18 -0.33 -6.47
N MET A 205 14.45 -1.43 -6.61
CA MET A 205 15.05 -2.76 -6.74
C MET A 205 15.88 -2.91 -8.01
N VAL A 206 15.37 -2.43 -9.16
CA VAL A 206 16.08 -2.54 -10.45
C VAL A 206 17.28 -1.59 -10.52
N ILE A 207 17.11 -0.34 -10.09
CA ILE A 207 18.21 0.64 -10.09
C ILE A 207 19.30 0.19 -9.10
N GLY A 208 18.93 -0.36 -7.95
CA GLY A 208 19.86 -0.89 -6.96
C GLY A 208 20.67 -2.11 -7.40
N ILE A 209 20.43 -2.65 -8.60
CA ILE A 209 21.31 -3.65 -9.22
C ILE A 209 22.58 -2.98 -9.79
N PHE A 210 22.47 -1.72 -10.21
CA PHE A 210 23.51 -1.01 -10.97
C PHE A 210 24.25 0.07 -10.17
N VAL A 211 23.80 0.37 -8.94
CA VAL A 211 24.38 1.38 -8.02
C VAL A 211 24.82 0.68 -6.75
#